data_AF-A0A2E3QD83-F1
#
_entry.id   AF-A0A2E3QD83-F1
#
_cell.length_a   1.000
_cell.length_b   1.000
_cell.length_c   1.000
_cell.angle_alpha   90.00
_cell.angle_beta   90.00
_cell.angle_gamma   90.00
#
_symmetry.space_group_name_H-M   'P 1'
#
loop_
_entity.id
_entity.type
_entity.pdbx_description
1 polymer ?
#
loop_
_entity_poly.entity_id
_entity_poly.type
_entity_poly.pdbx_seq_one_letter_code
_entity_poly.pdbx_strand_id
1 'polypeptide(L)'
;MSDDYARDAAGGGTAVGAGQPVSGYGGDLAVSGAIDPGMFITGFVGSFGDLVARLQPRGFAETILLAAIWLQYRDGRSFVTRGDVRRLLRRQDHLRMPRNFSRDFHAAVLRGYLEEVENEDGYTVAGDGFQWFRQECRK
;
A
#
# COMPACT_ATOMS: atom_id res chain seq x y z
N MET A 1 63.27 8.73 -6.72
CA MET A 1 62.18 9.40 -5.98
C MET A 1 61.47 8.31 -5.23
N SER A 2 61.73 8.26 -3.93
CA SER A 2 61.28 7.26 -2.98
C SER A 2 59.86 7.59 -2.56
N ASP A 3 58.97 6.60 -2.53
CA ASP A 3 57.79 6.64 -1.66
C ASP A 3 57.49 5.22 -1.17
N ASP A 4 57.75 5.07 0.12
CA ASP A 4 57.52 3.91 0.97
C ASP A 4 56.02 3.59 1.06
N TYR A 5 55.63 2.47 0.47
CA TYR A 5 54.36 1.79 0.77
C TYR A 5 54.61 0.82 1.93
N ALA A 6 54.29 1.22 3.16
CA ALA A 6 53.99 0.28 4.24
C ALA A 6 53.44 1.01 5.48
N ARG A 7 52.13 0.89 5.71
CA ARG A 7 51.64 0.75 7.08
C ARG A 7 50.50 -0.25 7.12
N ASP A 8 50.86 -1.42 7.61
CA ASP A 8 50.01 -2.57 7.90
C ASP A 8 49.14 -2.38 9.14
N ALA A 9 48.06 -3.17 9.12
CA ALA A 9 47.42 -3.90 10.21
C ALA A 9 46.51 -3.17 11.22
N ALA A 10 45.22 -3.55 11.14
CA ALA A 10 44.43 -4.24 12.18
C ALA A 10 42.99 -3.71 12.11
N GLY A 11 42.00 -4.48 11.67
CA GLY A 11 41.52 -5.67 12.35
C GLY A 11 40.19 -5.32 13.02
N GLY A 12 39.07 -5.75 12.43
CA GLY A 12 37.75 -5.46 12.96
C GLY A 12 36.65 -5.83 11.96
N GLY A 13 36.49 -7.13 11.73
CA GLY A 13 35.29 -7.62 11.06
C GLY A 13 34.07 -7.40 11.95
N THR A 14 33.10 -6.66 11.44
CA THR A 14 31.72 -6.73 11.91
C THR A 14 30.81 -6.63 10.68
N ALA A 15 30.44 -7.80 10.16
CA ALA A 15 29.31 -7.95 9.27
C ALA A 15 28.03 -7.79 10.11
N VAL A 16 27.34 -6.68 9.93
CA VAL A 16 25.93 -6.41 10.28
C VAL A 16 25.56 -5.26 9.35
N GLY A 17 24.80 -5.46 8.28
CA GLY A 17 23.48 -6.05 8.27
C GLY A 17 22.46 -4.92 8.15
N ALA A 18 21.63 -5.00 7.12
CA ALA A 18 20.49 -4.15 6.80
C ALA A 18 20.79 -2.79 6.15
N GLY A 19 20.61 -2.77 4.82
CA GLY A 19 20.34 -1.54 4.08
C GLY A 19 19.08 -0.87 4.61
N GLN A 20 19.18 0.43 4.86
CA GLN A 20 18.02 1.26 5.13
C GLN A 20 17.23 1.45 3.82
N PRO A 21 15.94 1.12 3.73
CA PRO A 21 15.08 1.80 2.79
C PRO A 21 14.83 3.22 3.33
N VAL A 22 15.15 4.22 2.53
CA VAL A 22 14.72 5.60 2.70
C VAL A 22 13.18 5.61 2.64
N SER A 23 12.54 5.49 3.81
CA SER A 23 11.10 5.69 3.98
C SER A 23 10.88 7.15 4.34
N GLY A 24 10.78 7.99 3.31
CA GLY A 24 10.49 9.41 3.43
C GLY A 24 9.02 9.69 3.73
N TYR A 25 8.40 9.04 4.72
CA TYR A 25 7.06 9.43 5.27
C TYR A 25 6.91 8.96 6.74
N GLY A 26 8.00 8.93 7.51
CA GLY A 26 8.04 8.37 8.88
C GLY A 26 8.04 9.40 10.02
N GLY A 27 7.37 10.55 9.88
CA GLY A 27 7.52 11.68 10.81
C GLY A 27 6.58 11.72 12.02
N ASP A 28 5.36 11.21 11.94
CA ASP A 28 4.33 11.60 12.93
C ASP A 28 3.31 10.50 13.29
N LEU A 29 3.59 9.24 12.92
CA LEU A 29 2.67 8.11 13.15
C LEU A 29 3.10 7.21 14.32
N ALA A 30 4.31 7.37 14.84
CA ALA A 30 4.87 6.51 15.88
C ALA A 30 4.43 6.89 17.32
N VAL A 31 3.80 8.06 17.51
CA VAL A 31 3.46 8.58 18.86
C VAL A 31 1.97 8.44 19.20
N SER A 32 1.11 8.19 18.23
CA SER A 32 -0.29 7.86 18.46
C SER A 32 -0.45 6.37 18.21
N GLY A 33 -1.22 5.61 19.01
CA GLY A 33 -1.59 4.21 18.71
C GLY A 33 -2.47 4.07 17.46
N ALA A 34 -2.06 4.71 16.37
CA ALA A 34 -2.68 4.75 15.08
C ALA A 34 -2.18 3.57 14.26
N ILE A 35 -3.14 2.79 13.79
CA ILE A 35 -2.87 1.76 12.79
C ILE A 35 -2.31 2.46 11.56
N ASP A 36 -1.05 2.19 11.23
CA ASP A 36 -0.49 2.57 9.93
C ASP A 36 -1.07 1.62 8.87
N PRO A 37 -1.80 2.13 7.86
CA PRO A 37 -2.42 1.30 6.83
C PRO A 37 -1.45 0.40 6.08
N GLY A 38 -0.24 0.90 5.80
CA GLY A 38 0.80 0.18 5.09
C GLY A 38 1.38 -0.97 5.92
N MET A 39 1.62 -0.74 7.20
CA MET A 39 2.07 -1.78 8.13
C MET A 39 0.96 -2.81 8.41
N PHE A 40 -0.30 -2.37 8.51
CA PHE A 40 -1.42 -3.28 8.68
C PHE A 40 -1.54 -4.22 7.49
N ILE A 41 -1.54 -3.70 6.26
CA ILE A 41 -1.77 -4.51 5.06
C ILE A 41 -0.58 -5.42 4.74
N THR A 42 0.65 -4.98 5.02
CA THR A 42 1.85 -5.82 4.87
C THR A 42 1.92 -6.91 5.94
N GLY A 43 1.45 -6.64 7.16
CA GLY A 43 1.36 -7.62 8.25
C GLY A 43 0.12 -8.53 8.20
N PHE A 44 -0.88 -8.23 7.35
CA PHE A 44 -2.11 -9.00 7.27
C PHE A 44 -1.87 -10.40 6.68
N VAL A 45 -2.01 -11.45 7.47
CA VAL A 45 -1.88 -12.84 7.02
C VAL A 45 -3.24 -13.35 6.54
N GLY A 46 -3.49 -13.26 5.23
CA GLY A 46 -4.72 -13.69 4.56
C GLY A 46 -4.73 -13.36 3.07
N SER A 47 -5.80 -13.71 2.37
CA SER A 47 -6.07 -13.31 0.99
C SER A 47 -6.74 -11.92 0.93
N PHE A 48 -6.79 -11.31 -0.26
CA PHE A 48 -7.53 -10.05 -0.43
C PHE A 48 -9.01 -10.22 -0.08
N GLY A 49 -9.57 -11.38 -0.42
CA GLY A 49 -10.92 -11.74 -0.04
C GLY A 49 -11.17 -11.76 1.47
N ASP A 50 -10.21 -12.24 2.26
CA ASP A 50 -10.31 -12.27 3.73
C ASP A 50 -10.28 -10.85 4.30
N LEU A 51 -9.49 -9.95 3.69
CA LEU A 51 -9.47 -8.54 4.06
C LEU A 51 -10.83 -7.90 3.85
N VAL A 52 -11.46 -8.12 2.69
CA VAL A 52 -12.78 -7.58 2.39
C VAL A 52 -13.84 -8.15 3.34
N ALA A 53 -13.77 -9.45 3.65
CA ALA A 53 -14.67 -10.07 4.62
C ALA A 53 -14.50 -9.53 6.05
N ARG A 54 -13.26 -9.20 6.43
CA ARG A 54 -12.92 -8.62 7.74
C ARG A 54 -13.43 -7.18 7.87
N LEU A 55 -13.21 -6.35 6.85
CA LEU A 55 -13.54 -4.92 6.90
C LEU A 55 -15.00 -4.61 6.51
N GLN A 56 -15.69 -5.54 5.86
CA GLN A 56 -17.11 -5.44 5.50
C GLN A 56 -17.50 -4.08 4.89
N PRO A 57 -16.88 -3.67 3.76
CA PRO A 57 -17.19 -2.39 3.13
C PRO A 57 -18.68 -2.27 2.79
N ARG A 58 -19.25 -1.08 3.02
CA ARG A 58 -20.66 -0.74 2.79
C ARG A 58 -21.00 -0.64 1.30
N GLY A 59 -20.00 -0.44 0.44
CA GLY A 59 -20.20 -0.32 -0.99
C GLY A 59 -18.96 -0.65 -1.83
N PHE A 60 -19.18 -0.75 -3.14
CA PHE A 60 -18.13 -1.23 -4.04
C PHE A 60 -16.99 -0.23 -4.26
N ALA A 61 -17.24 1.07 -4.05
CA ALA A 61 -16.18 2.08 -4.06
C ALA A 61 -15.16 1.84 -2.93
N GLU A 62 -15.61 1.35 -1.78
CA GLU A 62 -14.73 1.01 -0.64
C GLU A 62 -13.99 -0.31 -0.93
N THR A 63 -14.64 -1.29 -1.56
CA THR A 63 -13.96 -2.50 -2.05
C THR A 63 -12.88 -2.16 -3.09
N ILE A 64 -13.10 -1.15 -3.94
CA ILE A 64 -12.13 -0.63 -4.90
C ILE A 64 -10.94 0.03 -4.18
N LEU A 65 -11.20 0.83 -3.15
CA LEU A 65 -10.16 1.40 -2.29
C LEU A 65 -9.31 0.29 -1.64
N LEU A 66 -9.94 -0.73 -1.06
CA LEU A 66 -9.22 -1.87 -0.49
C LEU A 66 -8.34 -2.58 -1.52
N ALA A 67 -8.83 -2.75 -2.74
CA ALA A 67 -8.04 -3.34 -3.84
C ALA A 67 -6.84 -2.46 -4.21
N ALA A 68 -7.00 -1.14 -4.24
CA ALA A 68 -5.90 -0.22 -4.50
C ALA A 68 -4.84 -0.26 -3.39
N ILE A 69 -5.26 -0.23 -2.11
CA ILE A 69 -4.36 -0.38 -0.96
C ILE A 69 -3.61 -1.71 -1.03
N TRP A 70 -4.32 -2.81 -1.33
CA TRP A 70 -3.71 -4.13 -1.48
C TRP A 70 -2.59 -4.10 -2.52
N LEU A 71 -2.90 -3.62 -3.72
CA LEU A 71 -1.94 -3.58 -4.82
C LEU A 71 -0.76 -2.64 -4.55
N GLN A 72 -0.96 -1.49 -3.92
CA GLN A 72 0.13 -0.54 -3.67
C GLN A 72 1.06 -1.04 -2.58
N TYR A 73 0.51 -1.51 -1.47
CA TYR A 73 1.32 -1.80 -0.28
C TYR A 73 1.72 -3.25 -0.16
N ARG A 74 0.86 -4.19 -0.56
CA ARG A 74 1.18 -5.61 -0.48
C ARG A 74 1.91 -6.10 -1.71
N ASP A 75 1.50 -5.67 -2.91
CA ASP A 75 2.23 -5.99 -4.14
C ASP A 75 3.38 -4.99 -4.43
N GLY A 76 3.53 -3.93 -3.64
CA GLY A 76 4.63 -2.97 -3.76
C GLY A 76 4.57 -2.06 -4.99
N ARG A 77 3.37 -1.77 -5.51
CA ARG A 77 3.19 -0.94 -6.71
C ARG A 77 3.14 0.55 -6.36
N SER A 78 3.81 1.37 -7.16
CA SER A 78 3.77 2.84 -6.99
C SER A 78 2.40 3.45 -7.30
N PHE A 79 1.67 2.86 -8.25
CA PHE A 79 0.30 3.26 -8.61
C PHE A 79 -0.47 2.04 -9.15
N VAL A 80 -1.79 2.18 -9.30
CA VAL A 80 -2.65 1.11 -9.82
C VAL A 80 -3.46 1.60 -11.02
N THR A 81 -3.63 0.74 -12.01
CA THR A 81 -4.55 1.03 -13.11
C THR A 81 -5.96 0.53 -12.75
N ARG A 82 -6.98 1.09 -13.41
CA ARG A 82 -8.35 0.57 -13.34
C ARG A 82 -8.43 -0.91 -13.76
N GLY A 83 -7.58 -1.31 -14.69
CA GLY A 83 -7.46 -2.70 -15.17
C GLY A 83 -6.90 -3.65 -14.10
N ASP A 84 -5.92 -3.20 -13.32
CA ASP A 84 -5.34 -3.97 -12.22
C ASP A 84 -6.37 -4.24 -11.13
N VAL A 85 -7.05 -3.19 -10.69
CA VAL A 85 -8.13 -3.27 -9.69
C VAL A 85 -9.21 -4.24 -10.18
N ARG A 86 -9.68 -4.09 -11.43
CA ARG A 86 -10.68 -5.01 -12.01
C ARG A 86 -10.19 -6.46 -12.05
N ARG A 87 -8.92 -6.69 -12.40
CA ARG A 87 -8.33 -8.03 -12.46
C ARG A 87 -8.22 -8.66 -11.08
N LEU A 88 -7.80 -7.91 -10.06
CA LEU A 88 -7.73 -8.42 -8.69
C LEU A 88 -9.11 -8.83 -8.17
N LEU A 89 -10.11 -7.95 -8.35
CA LEU A 89 -11.47 -8.17 -7.88
C LEU A 89 -12.14 -9.38 -8.54
N ARG A 90 -11.90 -9.58 -9.85
CA ARG A 90 -12.43 -10.74 -10.60
C ARG A 90 -11.85 -12.09 -10.19
N ARG A 91 -10.68 -12.11 -9.55
CA ARG A 91 -10.03 -13.33 -9.08
C ARG A 91 -10.56 -13.82 -7.74
N GLN A 92 -11.45 -13.05 -7.11
CA GLN A 92 -12.01 -13.41 -5.81
C GLN A 92 -13.33 -14.15 -6.03
N ASP A 93 -13.34 -15.45 -5.75
CA ASP A 93 -14.50 -16.31 -6.02
C ASP A 93 -15.75 -15.87 -5.24
N HIS A 94 -15.57 -15.29 -4.06
CA HIS A 94 -16.64 -14.85 -3.17
C HIS A 94 -17.02 -13.37 -3.32
N LEU A 95 -16.30 -12.58 -4.13
CA LEU A 95 -16.70 -11.19 -4.41
C LEU A 95 -17.50 -11.11 -5.70
N ARG A 96 -18.79 -10.82 -5.54
CA ARG A 96 -19.66 -10.55 -6.69
C ARG A 96 -19.27 -9.23 -7.34
N MET A 97 -18.86 -9.28 -8.61
CA MET A 97 -18.53 -8.08 -9.37
C MET A 97 -19.77 -7.18 -9.57
N PRO A 98 -19.65 -5.85 -9.43
CA PRO A 98 -20.73 -4.91 -9.67
C PRO A 98 -21.12 -4.90 -11.14
N ARG A 99 -22.41 -4.64 -11.37
CA ARG A 99 -22.96 -4.49 -12.73
C ARG A 99 -22.30 -3.33 -13.49
N ASN A 100 -21.88 -2.27 -12.79
CA ASN A 100 -21.24 -1.10 -13.39
C ASN A 100 -19.97 -0.71 -12.65
N PHE A 101 -18.92 -1.52 -12.81
CA PHE A 101 -17.60 -1.27 -12.22
C PHE A 101 -17.06 0.14 -12.51
N SER A 102 -17.25 0.65 -13.74
CA SER A 102 -16.75 1.99 -14.11
C SER A 102 -17.40 3.09 -13.27
N ARG A 103 -18.71 2.97 -12.97
CA ARG A 103 -19.43 3.90 -12.10
C ARG A 103 -18.91 3.85 -10.67
N ASP A 104 -18.71 2.65 -10.11
CA ASP A 104 -18.21 2.49 -8.74
C ASP A 104 -16.76 2.96 -8.61
N PHE A 105 -15.95 2.76 -9.65
CA PHE A 105 -14.58 3.26 -9.70
C PHE A 105 -14.57 4.79 -9.72
N HIS A 106 -15.40 5.40 -10.56
CA HIS A 106 -15.54 6.86 -10.57
C HIS A 106 -16.06 7.39 -9.23
N ALA A 107 -16.96 6.66 -8.56
CA ALA A 107 -17.41 7.02 -7.22
C ALA A 107 -16.29 6.96 -6.18
N ALA A 108 -15.34 6.02 -6.28
CA ALA A 108 -14.16 5.98 -5.42
C ALA A 108 -13.26 7.22 -5.63
N VAL A 109 -13.05 7.62 -6.88
CA VAL A 109 -12.30 8.85 -7.23
C VAL A 109 -13.02 10.09 -6.68
N LEU A 110 -14.32 10.24 -6.93
CA LEU A 110 -15.11 11.39 -6.45
C LEU A 110 -15.17 11.51 -4.92
N ARG A 111 -15.02 10.40 -4.20
CA ARG A 111 -14.97 10.37 -2.73
C ARG A 111 -13.59 10.72 -2.17
N GLY A 112 -12.60 11.00 -3.01
CA GLY A 112 -11.22 11.25 -2.58
C GLY A 112 -10.51 9.99 -2.09
N TYR A 113 -10.99 8.80 -2.46
CA TYR A 113 -10.31 7.55 -2.09
C TYR A 113 -9.11 7.27 -2.98
N LEU A 114 -9.24 7.62 -4.26
CA LEU A 114 -8.20 7.48 -5.26
C LEU A 114 -7.97 8.84 -5.93
N GLU A 115 -6.71 9.16 -6.17
CA GLU A 115 -6.30 10.33 -6.95
C GLU A 115 -5.58 9.87 -8.22
N GLU A 116 -5.72 10.64 -9.29
CA GLU A 116 -5.01 10.38 -10.55
C GLU A 116 -3.55 10.79 -10.40
N VAL A 117 -2.65 9.97 -10.93
CA VAL A 117 -1.22 10.26 -10.95
C VAL A 117 -0.91 11.08 -12.20
N GLU A 118 -0.30 12.26 -12.02
CA GLU A 118 0.07 13.10 -13.15
C GLU A 118 1.00 12.38 -14.12
N ASN A 119 0.70 12.46 -15.41
CA ASN A 119 1.45 11.86 -16.51
C ASN A 119 1.42 10.32 -16.58
N GLU A 120 0.63 9.66 -15.72
CA GLU A 120 0.44 8.21 -15.73
C GLU A 120 -1.04 7.86 -15.95
N ASP A 121 -1.35 6.73 -16.58
CA ASP A 121 -2.73 6.21 -16.68
C ASP A 121 -3.08 5.39 -15.41
N GLY A 122 -2.88 6.02 -14.26
CA GLY A 122 -2.81 5.36 -12.96
C GLY A 122 -3.41 6.17 -11.82
N TYR A 123 -3.64 5.47 -10.70
CA TYR A 123 -4.24 6.03 -9.49
C TYR A 123 -3.42 5.65 -8.25
N THR A 124 -3.27 6.58 -7.31
CA THR A 124 -2.76 6.33 -5.95
C THR A 124 -3.90 6.37 -4.94
N VAL A 125 -3.68 5.78 -3.76
CA VAL A 125 -4.62 5.94 -2.66
C VAL A 125 -4.46 7.36 -2.11
N ALA A 126 -5.56 8.10 -2.03
CA ALA A 126 -5.56 9.48 -1.56
C ALA A 126 -5.83 9.57 -0.05
N GLY A 127 -5.67 10.78 0.50
CA GLY A 127 -5.77 11.04 1.93
C GLY A 127 -7.06 10.53 2.58
N ASP A 128 -8.22 10.78 1.96
CA ASP A 128 -9.52 10.35 2.50
C ASP A 128 -9.68 8.82 2.47
N GLY A 129 -9.07 8.16 1.48
CA GLY A 129 -8.99 6.70 1.41
C GLY A 129 -8.23 6.10 2.58
N PHE A 130 -7.07 6.67 2.94
CA PHE A 130 -6.34 6.23 4.13
C PHE A 130 -7.08 6.52 5.42
N GLN A 131 -7.74 7.68 5.53
CA GLN A 131 -8.54 8.00 6.72
C GLN A 131 -9.67 6.99 6.91
N TRP A 132 -10.39 6.65 5.83
CA TRP A 132 -11.40 5.61 5.86
C TRP A 132 -10.82 4.27 6.32
N PHE A 133 -9.72 3.82 5.73
CA PHE A 133 -9.10 2.54 6.08
C PHE A 133 -8.67 2.47 7.55
N ARG A 134 -8.06 3.54 8.06
CA ARG A 134 -7.65 3.65 9.48
C ARG A 134 -8.83 3.54 10.43
N GLN A 135 -9.97 4.13 10.07
CA GLN A 135 -11.19 4.05 10.87
C GLN A 135 -11.76 2.64 10.87
N GLU A 136 -11.78 1.96 9.72
CA GLU A 136 -12.27 0.59 9.62
C GLU A 136 -11.39 -0.42 10.37
N CYS A 137 -10.06 -0.27 10.33
CA CYS A 137 -9.16 -1.19 11.04
C CYS A 137 -9.22 -1.07 12.58
N ARG A 138 -9.79 0.02 13.11
CA ARG A 138 -9.94 0.27 14.56
C ARG A 138 -11.23 -0.28 15.15
N LYS A 139 -12.16 -0.74 14.31
CA LYS A 139 -13.41 -1.37 14.73
C LYS A 139 -13.17 -2.80 15.19
#